data_AF-A0A1Q6R7U2-F1
#
_entry.id   AF-A0A1Q6R7U2-F1
#
_cell.length_a   1.000
_cell.length_b   1.000
_cell.length_c   1.000
_cell.angle_alpha   90.00
_cell.angle_beta   90.00
_cell.angle_gamma   90.00
#
_symmetry.space_group_name_H-M   'P 1'
#
loop_
_entity.id
_entity.type
_entity.pdbx_description
1 polymer ?
#
loop_
_entity_poly.entity_id
_entity_poly.type
_entity_poly.pdbx_seq_one_letter_code
_entity_poly.pdbx_strand_id
1 'polypeptide(L)'
;MLSTSQMIKGGTAELLYIYTDVEPVTFNRGFYSIDMRFFYRVTLQVCTGTPRCAEAEGLCVFDKRCILFGSEGNAKIFSSDTAFDELDVPNRMRTNLPIAVVEAVDPIVLDTKATDCPPTPSCDCGRLMEIPSFIAQSFSGQLVFDDSASRRFYVTLGQFTLVRLERDTQLLIPVYDYCVPQSECPCDAQEDPCGLFRSVAFPVNEFFPPNTVDAPNDYNSTRSYCACH
;
A
#
# COMPACT_ATOMS: atom_id res chain seq x y z
N MET A 1 30.16 23.35 7.47
CA MET A 1 29.47 23.89 6.27
C MET A 1 28.07 24.41 6.59
N LEU A 2 27.24 23.65 7.33
CA LEU A 2 25.86 24.05 7.65
C LEU A 2 25.76 25.29 8.56
N SER A 3 26.71 25.48 9.48
CA SER A 3 26.74 26.60 10.43
C SER A 3 26.91 27.99 9.78
N THR A 4 27.50 28.06 8.58
CA THR A 4 27.77 29.32 7.86
C THR A 4 26.80 29.57 6.71
N SER A 5 25.74 28.78 6.61
CA SER A 5 24.74 28.91 5.54
C SER A 5 23.95 30.21 5.66
N GLN A 6 23.56 30.82 4.55
CA GLN A 6 22.77 32.06 4.55
C GLN A 6 21.44 31.88 3.81
N MET A 7 21.38 30.95 2.86
CA MET A 7 20.19 30.68 2.06
C MET A 7 20.13 29.21 1.64
N ILE A 8 18.91 28.69 1.55
CA ILE A 8 18.60 27.36 0.98
C ILE A 8 17.87 27.60 -0.34
N LYS A 9 18.23 26.84 -1.38
CA LYS A 9 17.53 26.87 -2.66
C LYS A 9 17.01 25.50 -3.02
N GLY A 10 15.69 25.36 -3.01
CA GLY A 10 15.02 24.13 -3.42
C GLY A 10 15.44 22.91 -2.60
N GLY A 11 14.86 21.78 -2.96
CA GLY A 11 15.21 20.48 -2.40
C GLY A 11 14.54 19.40 -3.23
N THR A 12 15.23 18.28 -3.40
CA THR A 12 14.63 17.05 -3.90
C THR A 12 14.49 16.08 -2.73
N ALA A 13 13.50 15.21 -2.81
CA ALA A 13 13.31 14.16 -1.84
C ALA A 13 12.97 12.86 -2.56
N GLU A 14 13.53 11.76 -2.08
CA GLU A 14 13.40 10.42 -2.64
C GLU A 14 12.95 9.48 -1.53
N LEU A 15 11.99 8.62 -1.84
CA LEU A 15 11.54 7.57 -0.93
C LEU A 15 12.45 6.35 -1.09
N LEU A 16 13.26 6.07 -0.06
CA LEU A 16 14.22 4.96 -0.09
C LEU A 16 13.57 3.62 0.21
N TYR A 17 12.72 3.58 1.24
CA TYR A 17 12.11 2.36 1.74
C TYR A 17 10.88 2.65 2.60
N ILE A 18 9.93 1.73 2.59
CA ILE A 18 8.80 1.70 3.53
C ILE A 18 8.86 0.36 4.27
N TYR A 19 9.13 0.41 5.57
CA TYR A 19 8.89 -0.76 6.42
C TYR A 19 7.39 -0.83 6.71
N THR A 20 6.78 -2.00 6.50
CA THR A 20 5.34 -2.21 6.72
C THR A 20 5.12 -3.42 7.61
N ASP A 21 4.31 -3.27 8.65
CA ASP A 21 3.90 -4.34 9.56
C ASP A 21 2.38 -4.36 9.72
N VAL A 22 1.81 -5.56 9.89
CA VAL A 22 0.37 -5.78 9.94
C VAL A 22 0.02 -6.56 11.21
N GLU A 23 -0.82 -5.95 12.05
CA GLU A 23 -1.29 -6.57 13.30
C GLU A 23 -2.82 -6.61 13.38
N PRO A 24 -3.43 -7.70 13.89
CA PRO A 24 -4.87 -7.77 14.09
C PRO A 24 -5.33 -6.85 15.24
N VAL A 25 -6.47 -6.20 15.08
CA VAL A 25 -7.08 -5.35 16.12
C VAL A 25 -7.95 -6.22 17.05
N THR A 26 -7.64 -6.23 18.35
CA THR A 26 -8.20 -7.20 19.32
C THR A 26 -9.73 -7.16 19.47
N PHE A 27 -10.36 -6.00 19.31
CA PHE A 27 -11.81 -5.82 19.56
C PHE A 27 -12.65 -5.65 18.30
N ASN A 28 -12.02 -5.53 17.12
CA ASN A 28 -12.70 -5.32 15.84
C ASN A 28 -12.28 -6.42 14.86
N ARG A 29 -13.04 -7.51 14.83
CA ARG A 29 -12.75 -8.64 13.95
C ARG A 29 -12.72 -8.20 12.49
N GLY A 30 -11.74 -8.74 11.76
CA GLY A 30 -11.50 -8.41 10.36
C GLY A 30 -10.81 -7.06 10.12
N PHE A 31 -10.54 -6.25 11.16
CA PHE A 31 -9.73 -5.04 11.04
C PHE A 31 -8.28 -5.29 11.48
N TYR A 32 -7.37 -4.67 10.76
CA TYR A 32 -5.94 -4.79 10.97
C TYR A 32 -5.31 -3.40 11.03
N SER A 33 -4.39 -3.21 11.97
CA SER A 33 -3.51 -2.05 12.03
C SER A 33 -2.34 -2.29 11.07
N ILE A 34 -2.02 -1.27 10.29
CA ILE A 34 -0.89 -1.26 9.36
C ILE A 34 0.05 -0.16 9.84
N ASP A 35 1.20 -0.57 10.33
CA ASP A 35 2.28 0.30 10.76
C ASP A 35 3.29 0.48 9.64
N MET A 36 3.44 1.72 9.18
CA MET A 36 4.36 2.07 8.09
C MET A 36 5.41 3.04 8.59
N ARG A 37 6.68 2.76 8.30
CA ARG A 37 7.80 3.66 8.52
C ARG A 37 8.46 4.00 7.21
N PHE A 38 8.39 5.26 6.84
CA PHE A 38 8.94 5.81 5.62
C PHE A 38 10.34 6.37 5.88
N PHE A 39 11.28 6.04 4.98
CA PHE A 39 12.64 6.56 5.01
C PHE A 39 12.89 7.37 3.75
N TYR A 40 13.21 8.65 3.93
CA TYR A 40 13.42 9.59 2.83
C TYR A 40 14.85 10.10 2.81
N ARG A 41 15.43 10.18 1.62
CA ARG A 41 16.63 10.99 1.38
C ARG A 41 16.20 12.36 0.89
N VAL A 42 16.64 13.40 1.60
CA VAL A 42 16.41 14.79 1.19
C VAL A 42 17.73 15.42 0.82
N THR A 43 17.80 16.02 -0.37
CA THR A 43 18.98 16.73 -0.87
C THR A 43 18.65 18.21 -1.02
N LEU A 44 19.39 19.07 -0.34
CA LEU A 44 19.20 20.52 -0.30
C LEU A 44 20.42 21.23 -0.87
N GLN A 45 20.21 22.34 -1.57
CA GLN A 45 21.31 23.24 -1.94
C GLN A 45 21.47 24.34 -0.89
N VAL A 46 22.63 24.36 -0.25
CA VAL A 46 22.98 25.27 0.84
C VAL A 46 24.01 26.27 0.34
N CYS A 47 23.68 27.56 0.39
CA CYS A 47 24.56 28.62 -0.07
C CYS A 47 25.10 29.42 1.14
N THR A 48 26.42 29.63 1.19
CA THR A 48 27.14 30.25 2.32
C THR A 48 27.61 31.69 2.03
N GLY A 49 26.84 32.47 1.26
CA GLY A 49 27.20 33.85 0.88
C GLY A 49 28.26 33.96 -0.23
N THR A 50 28.77 32.83 -0.72
CA THR A 50 29.64 32.72 -1.91
C THR A 50 28.83 32.29 -3.15
N PRO A 51 29.30 32.53 -4.39
CA PRO A 51 28.58 32.11 -5.60
C PRO A 51 28.46 30.58 -5.76
N ARG A 52 29.21 29.81 -4.95
CA ARG A 52 29.11 28.35 -4.91
C ARG A 52 28.12 27.94 -3.81
N CYS A 53 27.11 27.16 -4.19
CA CYS A 53 26.26 26.44 -3.25
C CYS A 53 26.79 25.00 -3.13
N ALA A 54 26.68 24.44 -1.93
CA ALA A 54 27.04 23.06 -1.63
C ALA A 54 25.77 22.24 -1.46
N GLU A 55 25.82 20.96 -1.81
CA GLU A 55 24.72 20.03 -1.54
C GLU A 55 24.86 19.47 -0.13
N ALA A 56 23.72 19.35 0.55
CA ALA A 56 23.60 18.70 1.83
C ALA A 56 22.51 17.64 1.74
N GLU A 57 22.83 16.42 2.18
CA GLU A 57 21.89 15.31 2.24
C GLU A 57 21.48 15.06 3.69
N GLY A 58 20.24 14.63 3.89
CA GLY A 58 19.72 14.26 5.21
C GLY A 58 18.70 13.13 5.11
N LEU A 59 18.63 12.32 6.16
CA LEU A 59 17.60 11.30 6.34
C LEU A 59 16.40 11.93 7.04
N CYS A 60 15.21 11.75 6.49
CA CYS A 60 13.95 12.01 7.19
C CYS A 60 13.20 10.70 7.41
N VAL A 61 12.65 10.50 8.60
CA VAL A 61 11.87 9.31 8.95
C VAL A 61 10.48 9.73 9.40
N PHE A 62 9.46 9.04 8.90
CA PHE A 62 8.07 9.32 9.24
C PHE A 62 7.30 8.02 9.49
N ASP A 63 6.60 7.97 10.63
CA ASP A 63 5.75 6.83 10.99
C ASP A 63 4.28 7.18 10.72
N LYS A 64 3.57 6.29 10.02
CA LYS A 64 2.13 6.39 9.73
C LYS A 64 1.45 5.09 10.12
N ARG A 65 0.35 5.20 10.84
CA ARG A 65 -0.53 4.06 11.16
C ARG A 65 -1.89 4.26 10.51
N CYS A 66 -2.42 3.23 9.87
CA CYS A 66 -3.82 3.19 9.45
C CYS A 66 -4.48 1.88 9.87
N ILE A 67 -5.81 1.88 9.93
CA ILE A 67 -6.60 0.68 10.23
C ILE A 67 -7.50 0.43 9.02
N LEU A 68 -7.37 -0.77 8.44
CA LEU A 68 -8.16 -1.19 7.28
C LEU A 68 -8.89 -2.49 7.60
N PHE A 69 -10.05 -2.69 6.95
CA PHE A 69 -10.75 -3.96 6.98
C PHE A 69 -10.09 -4.91 5.97
N GLY A 70 -9.57 -6.04 6.46
CA GLY A 70 -8.88 -7.07 5.68
C GLY A 70 -9.59 -8.41 5.67
N SER A 71 -10.90 -8.43 5.98
CA SER A 71 -11.76 -9.61 6.18
C SER A 71 -11.40 -10.48 7.40
N GLU A 72 -12.35 -11.32 7.82
CA GLU A 72 -12.11 -12.27 8.91
C GLU A 72 -11.42 -13.54 8.37
N GLY A 73 -10.37 -14.00 9.04
CA GLY A 73 -9.83 -15.33 8.77
C GLY A 73 -9.51 -16.09 10.03
N ASN A 74 -10.31 -17.13 10.26
CA ASN A 74 -10.16 -18.04 11.39
C ASN A 74 -9.41 -19.34 11.01
N ALA A 75 -8.90 -19.43 9.77
CA ALA A 75 -8.19 -20.60 9.29
C ALA A 75 -6.72 -20.57 9.72
N LYS A 76 -6.20 -21.72 10.17
CA LYS A 76 -4.76 -21.97 10.35
C LYS A 76 -4.23 -22.54 9.03
N ILE A 77 -3.15 -21.96 8.51
CA ILE A 77 -2.55 -22.38 7.24
C ILE A 77 -1.29 -23.18 7.55
N PHE A 78 -1.20 -24.39 6.98
CA PHE A 78 0.00 -25.23 7.00
C PHE A 78 0.42 -25.43 5.55
N SER A 79 1.67 -25.09 5.22
CA SER A 79 2.23 -25.19 3.87
C SER A 79 3.40 -26.17 3.87
N SER A 80 3.51 -27.00 2.84
CA SER A 80 4.71 -27.80 2.58
C SER A 80 5.82 -27.00 1.90
N ASP A 81 5.49 -25.80 1.42
CA ASP A 81 6.43 -24.89 0.77
C ASP A 81 7.20 -24.10 1.83
N THR A 82 8.48 -24.45 2.01
CA THR A 82 9.45 -23.65 2.76
C THR A 82 9.88 -22.53 1.83
N ALA A 83 9.30 -21.33 2.00
CA ALA A 83 9.70 -20.17 1.20
C ALA A 83 11.19 -19.88 1.44
N PHE A 84 12.02 -20.22 0.46
CA PHE A 84 13.43 -19.85 0.33
C PHE A 84 13.49 -18.59 -0.55
N ASP A 85 13.06 -17.43 -0.06
CA ASP A 85 13.67 -16.16 -0.45
C ASP A 85 13.17 -14.99 0.42
N GLU A 86 14.07 -14.04 0.65
CA GLU A 86 13.98 -12.83 1.48
C GLU A 86 14.13 -13.03 3.01
N LEU A 87 15.40 -13.04 3.45
CA LEU A 87 15.84 -12.85 4.84
C LEU A 87 15.20 -13.82 5.85
N ASP A 88 15.62 -15.09 5.72
CA ASP A 88 15.19 -16.24 6.50
C ASP A 88 15.23 -16.05 8.02
N VAL A 89 14.06 -15.87 8.64
CA VAL A 89 13.80 -16.45 9.96
C VAL A 89 13.16 -17.83 9.73
N PRO A 90 13.91 -18.95 9.91
CA PRO A 90 13.33 -20.28 9.78
C PRO A 90 12.18 -20.46 10.79
N ASN A 91 11.10 -21.13 10.37
CA ASN A 91 9.83 -21.34 11.12
C ASN A 91 8.83 -20.18 11.21
N ARG A 92 8.81 -19.20 10.29
CA ARG A 92 7.67 -18.26 10.26
C ARG A 92 6.40 -19.02 9.80
N MET A 93 5.65 -19.53 10.77
CA MET A 93 4.31 -20.08 10.58
C MET A 93 3.54 -19.09 9.70
N ARG A 94 3.05 -19.53 8.53
CA ARG A 94 2.24 -18.67 7.67
C ARG A 94 1.02 -18.21 8.47
N THR A 95 1.07 -16.95 8.89
CA THR A 95 -0.03 -16.31 9.57
C THR A 95 -1.12 -16.05 8.53
N ASN A 96 -2.37 -16.32 8.87
CA ASN A 96 -3.52 -15.95 8.04
C ASN A 96 -3.80 -14.43 8.19
N LEU A 97 -2.76 -13.60 8.14
CA LEU A 97 -2.89 -12.15 8.08
C LEU A 97 -3.05 -11.75 6.62
N PRO A 98 -3.87 -10.74 6.31
CA PRO A 98 -3.87 -10.15 4.98
C PRO A 98 -2.51 -9.49 4.70
N ILE A 99 -2.15 -9.41 3.43
CA ILE A 99 -0.95 -8.74 2.95
C ILE A 99 -1.27 -7.25 2.82
N ALA A 100 -0.46 -6.39 3.45
CA ALA A 100 -0.53 -4.96 3.19
C ALA A 100 0.29 -4.61 1.96
N VAL A 101 -0.36 -3.96 1.00
CA VAL A 101 0.30 -3.39 -0.19
C VAL A 101 0.29 -1.88 -0.05
N VAL A 102 1.48 -1.29 -0.12
CA VAL A 102 1.69 0.15 -0.07
C VAL A 102 2.28 0.61 -1.39
N GLU A 103 1.49 1.34 -2.15
CA GLU A 103 1.92 2.00 -3.38
C GLU A 103 2.25 3.45 -3.05
N ALA A 104 3.45 3.90 -3.39
CA ALA A 104 3.95 5.23 -3.05
C ALA A 104 4.75 5.82 -4.22
N VAL A 105 4.79 7.15 -4.26
CA VAL A 105 5.63 7.94 -5.17
C VAL A 105 6.66 8.71 -4.37
N ASP A 106 7.71 9.21 -5.02
CA ASP A 106 8.65 10.14 -4.40
C ASP A 106 7.92 11.38 -3.85
N PRO A 107 8.27 11.84 -2.63
CA PRO A 107 7.62 12.98 -2.02
C PRO A 107 8.00 14.31 -2.69
N ILE A 108 7.10 15.28 -2.58
CA ILE A 108 7.36 16.65 -3.02
C ILE A 108 7.86 17.47 -1.84
N VAL A 109 8.96 18.20 -2.01
CA VAL A 109 9.42 19.18 -1.01
C VAL A 109 8.51 20.41 -1.07
N LEU A 110 7.75 20.64 0.01
CA LEU A 110 6.77 21.73 0.10
C LEU A 110 7.33 22.99 0.74
N ASP A 111 8.19 22.83 1.76
CA ASP A 111 8.81 23.95 2.48
C ASP A 111 10.14 23.52 3.11
N THR A 112 11.05 24.46 3.25
CA THR A 112 12.36 24.27 3.90
C THR A 112 12.66 25.46 4.79
N LYS A 113 12.91 25.22 6.09
CA LYS A 113 13.29 26.26 7.05
C LYS A 113 14.59 25.93 7.75
N ALA A 114 15.43 26.93 7.94
CA ALA A 114 16.60 26.86 8.81
C ALA A 114 16.28 27.51 10.15
N THR A 115 16.70 26.91 11.25
CA THR A 115 16.53 27.48 12.59
C THR A 115 17.79 27.25 13.41
N ASP A 116 18.24 28.28 14.10
CA ASP A 116 19.33 28.17 15.06
C ASP A 116 18.77 27.49 16.32
N CYS A 117 19.41 26.41 16.75
CA CYS A 117 18.95 25.67 17.91
C CYS A 117 19.59 26.23 19.18
N PRO A 118 18.80 26.51 20.23
CA PRO A 118 19.36 26.83 21.53
C PRO A 118 20.17 25.61 22.04
N PRO A 119 21.18 25.82 22.91
CA PRO A 119 22.08 24.78 23.40
C PRO A 119 21.42 23.74 24.33
N THR A 120 20.10 23.69 24.40
CA THR A 120 19.33 22.74 25.20
C THR A 120 18.50 21.82 24.28
N PRO A 121 18.37 20.53 24.61
CA PRO A 121 17.62 19.58 23.81
C PRO A 121 16.13 19.84 24.02
N SER A 122 15.58 20.84 23.34
CA SER A 122 14.17 21.24 23.46
C SER A 122 13.22 20.35 22.66
N CYS A 123 13.74 19.34 21.98
CA CYS A 123 12.97 18.50 21.10
C CYS A 123 13.52 17.08 21.07
N ASP A 124 12.61 16.12 21.18
CA ASP A 124 12.82 14.67 21.24
C ASP A 124 13.29 14.10 19.88
N CYS A 125 14.01 14.90 19.09
CA CYS A 125 14.35 14.66 17.68
C CYS A 125 15.39 13.56 17.45
N GLY A 126 15.78 12.83 18.48
CA GLY A 126 16.93 11.92 18.43
C GLY A 126 16.77 10.66 19.26
N ARG A 127 15.54 10.23 19.57
CA ARG A 127 15.36 8.94 20.26
C ARG A 127 15.60 7.80 19.28
N LEU A 128 16.87 7.39 19.20
CA LEU A 128 17.42 6.13 18.69
C LEU A 128 16.44 5.32 17.84
N MET A 129 16.20 5.81 16.63
CA MET A 129 15.59 5.00 15.58
C MET A 129 16.71 4.08 15.08
N GLU A 130 16.53 2.77 15.21
CA GLU A 130 17.41 1.83 14.52
C GLU A 130 17.23 2.04 13.02
N ILE A 131 18.21 2.67 12.39
CA ILE A 131 18.23 2.86 10.94
C ILE A 131 18.88 1.61 10.35
N PRO A 132 18.16 0.87 9.49
CA PRO A 132 18.73 -0.27 8.79
C PRO A 132 20.01 0.11 8.04
N SER A 133 21.03 -0.75 8.10
CA SER A 133 22.35 -0.47 7.53
C SER A 133 22.30 -0.14 6.03
N PHE A 134 21.41 -0.78 5.28
CA PHE A 134 21.25 -0.52 3.84
C PHE A 134 20.74 0.91 3.56
N ILE A 135 19.92 1.48 4.45
CA ILE A 135 19.45 2.86 4.37
C ILE A 135 20.59 3.81 4.73
N ALA A 136 21.36 3.52 5.78
CA ALA A 136 22.52 4.34 6.12
C ALA A 136 23.57 4.38 4.99
N GLN A 137 23.75 3.26 4.28
CA GLN A 137 24.68 3.12 3.16
C GLN A 137 24.22 3.81 1.87
N SER A 138 22.97 4.25 1.77
CA SER A 138 22.48 5.00 0.59
C SER A 138 22.93 6.48 0.58
N PHE A 139 23.60 6.93 1.64
CA PHE A 139 24.13 8.29 1.76
C PHE A 139 25.62 8.33 1.45
N SER A 140 26.05 9.44 0.85
CA SER A 140 27.46 9.67 0.50
C SER A 140 28.37 9.87 1.71
N GLY A 141 27.81 10.19 2.88
CA GLY A 141 28.53 10.41 4.12
C GLY A 141 27.82 9.78 5.32
N GLN A 142 28.51 9.76 6.46
CA GLN A 142 27.95 9.24 7.71
C GLN A 142 26.79 10.12 8.19
N LEU A 143 25.66 9.50 8.53
CA LEU A 143 24.55 10.18 9.19
C LEU A 143 24.97 10.59 10.61
N VAL A 144 24.85 11.88 10.91
CA VAL A 144 25.21 12.46 12.21
C VAL A 144 23.91 12.76 12.97
N PHE A 145 23.76 12.16 14.15
CA PHE A 145 22.60 12.32 15.04
C PHE A 145 22.93 13.12 16.30
N ASP A 146 24.12 13.71 16.38
CA ASP A 146 24.49 14.49 17.53
C ASP A 146 23.69 15.80 17.60
N ASP A 147 23.44 16.25 18.83
CA ASP A 147 22.74 17.51 19.08
C ASP A 147 23.72 18.69 19.28
N SER A 148 24.95 18.53 18.78
CA SER A 148 26.02 19.52 18.98
C SER A 148 25.97 20.64 17.94
N ALA A 149 25.16 20.48 16.89
CA ALA A 149 25.01 21.46 15.82
C ALA A 149 24.17 22.67 16.25
N SER A 150 24.72 23.87 16.09
CA SER A 150 24.05 25.13 16.43
C SER A 150 22.88 25.49 15.50
N ARG A 151 22.69 24.77 14.40
CA ARG A 151 21.70 25.08 13.37
C ARG A 151 21.10 23.83 12.77
N ARG A 152 19.76 23.79 12.68
CA ARG A 152 18.99 22.68 12.11
C ARG A 152 18.18 23.12 10.90
N PHE A 153 17.93 22.15 10.02
CA PHE A 153 17.09 22.31 8.86
C PHE A 153 15.86 21.43 9.03
N TYR A 154 14.69 22.02 8.79
CA TYR A 154 13.44 21.30 8.76
C TYR A 154 12.87 21.37 7.35
N VAL A 155 12.32 20.25 6.91
CA VAL A 155 11.72 20.11 5.59
C VAL A 155 10.31 19.58 5.75
N THR A 156 9.37 20.17 5.02
CA THR A 156 8.00 19.69 4.91
C THR A 156 7.89 18.89 3.63
N LEU A 157 7.55 17.61 3.75
CA LEU A 157 7.39 16.68 2.62
C LEU A 157 5.90 16.39 2.39
N GLY A 158 5.46 16.48 1.14
CA GLY A 158 4.14 16.03 0.69
C GLY A 158 4.25 14.62 0.14
N GLN A 159 3.85 13.63 0.93
CA GLN A 159 3.86 12.21 0.55
C GLN A 159 2.48 11.74 0.06
N PHE A 160 2.43 11.14 -1.13
CA PHE A 160 1.24 10.44 -1.64
C PHE A 160 1.41 8.92 -1.54
N THR A 161 0.44 8.23 -0.94
CA THR A 161 0.46 6.77 -0.72
C THR A 161 -0.94 6.19 -0.86
N LEU A 162 -1.07 5.03 -1.50
CA LEU A 162 -2.25 4.18 -1.48
C LEU A 162 -1.94 2.92 -0.66
N VAL A 163 -2.77 2.62 0.33
CA VAL A 163 -2.59 1.48 1.23
C VAL A 163 -3.81 0.58 1.14
N ARG A 164 -3.61 -0.70 0.88
CA ARG A 164 -4.67 -1.70 0.73
C ARG A 164 -4.29 -3.02 1.39
N LEU A 165 -5.30 -3.77 1.82
CA LEU A 165 -5.13 -5.13 2.31
C LEU A 165 -5.60 -6.11 1.25
N GLU A 166 -4.75 -7.08 0.92
CA GLU A 166 -5.06 -8.19 0.03
C GLU A 166 -5.16 -9.49 0.83
N ARG A 167 -6.10 -10.32 0.45
CA ARG A 167 -6.24 -11.66 0.99
C ARG A 167 -6.67 -12.60 -0.11
N ASP A 168 -5.93 -13.70 -0.26
CA ASP A 168 -6.34 -14.75 -1.16
C ASP A 168 -7.64 -15.38 -0.68
N THR A 169 -8.63 -15.44 -1.56
CA THR A 169 -9.91 -16.11 -1.31
C THR A 169 -10.16 -17.15 -2.38
N GLN A 170 -10.75 -18.28 -1.99
CA GLN A 170 -11.21 -19.28 -2.95
C GLN A 170 -12.62 -18.92 -3.37
N LEU A 171 -12.78 -18.45 -4.60
CA LEU A 171 -14.09 -18.23 -5.21
C LEU A 171 -14.48 -19.48 -5.99
N LEU A 172 -15.59 -20.12 -5.59
CA LEU A 172 -16.18 -21.19 -6.36
C LEU A 172 -17.09 -20.57 -7.43
N ILE A 173 -16.62 -20.53 -8.67
CA ILE A 173 -17.40 -20.03 -9.81
C ILE A 173 -18.20 -21.22 -10.37
N PRO A 174 -19.53 -21.24 -10.27
CA PRO A 174 -20.32 -22.27 -10.92
C PRO A 174 -20.18 -22.12 -12.44
N VAL A 175 -19.68 -23.16 -13.09
CA VAL A 175 -19.77 -23.27 -14.55
C VAL A 175 -21.19 -23.73 -14.86
N TYR A 176 -22.10 -22.78 -15.04
CA TYR A 176 -23.31 -23.08 -15.78
C TYR A 176 -22.89 -23.27 -17.24
N ASP A 177 -23.49 -24.25 -17.93
CA ASP A 177 -23.43 -24.29 -19.39
C ASP A 177 -24.04 -22.98 -19.87
N TYR A 178 -23.19 -22.02 -20.28
CA TYR A 178 -23.67 -20.81 -20.95
C TYR A 178 -24.62 -21.27 -22.04
N CYS A 179 -25.91 -20.91 -21.86
CA CYS A 179 -27.03 -21.45 -22.60
C CYS A 179 -26.62 -21.76 -24.04
N VAL A 180 -26.60 -23.05 -24.41
CA VAL A 180 -26.47 -23.45 -25.80
C VAL A 180 -27.56 -22.67 -26.53
N PRO A 181 -27.22 -21.78 -27.47
CA PRO A 181 -28.21 -20.92 -28.10
C PRO A 181 -29.27 -21.82 -28.72
N GLN A 182 -30.50 -21.76 -28.18
CA GLN A 182 -31.62 -22.57 -28.67
C GLN A 182 -32.14 -22.06 -30.03
N SER A 183 -31.67 -20.88 -30.44
CA SER A 183 -32.02 -20.25 -31.72
C SER A 183 -31.10 -20.76 -32.81
N GLU A 184 -31.56 -21.74 -33.60
CA GLU A 184 -30.91 -22.09 -34.85
C GLU A 184 -31.10 -20.94 -35.87
N CYS A 185 -30.01 -20.46 -36.46
CA CYS A 185 -30.05 -19.48 -37.56
C CYS A 185 -30.24 -20.22 -38.90
N PRO A 186 -31.42 -20.18 -39.53
CA PRO A 186 -31.54 -20.67 -40.90
C PRO A 186 -30.69 -19.76 -41.81
N CYS A 187 -29.74 -20.33 -42.53
CA CYS A 187 -28.81 -19.60 -43.42
C CYS A 187 -29.48 -18.88 -44.60
N ASP A 188 -30.81 -18.98 -44.73
CA ASP A 188 -31.59 -18.42 -45.84
C ASP A 188 -32.30 -17.09 -45.51
N ALA A 189 -32.18 -16.57 -44.28
CA ALA A 189 -32.77 -15.28 -43.95
C ALA A 189 -31.89 -14.14 -44.48
N GLN A 190 -32.36 -13.45 -45.53
CA GLN A 190 -31.86 -12.12 -45.97
C GLN A 190 -32.15 -11.01 -44.93
N GLU A 191 -32.06 -11.30 -43.64
CA GLU A 191 -32.20 -10.28 -42.60
C GLU A 191 -30.85 -9.61 -42.34
N ASP A 192 -30.85 -8.28 -42.26
CA ASP A 192 -29.69 -7.48 -41.87
C ASP A 192 -29.13 -8.03 -40.55
N PRO A 193 -27.82 -8.36 -40.46
CA PRO A 193 -27.22 -8.89 -39.23
C PRO A 193 -27.50 -8.01 -38.01
N CYS A 194 -27.65 -6.69 -38.18
CA CYS A 194 -28.01 -5.80 -37.08
C CYS A 194 -29.44 -6.02 -36.53
N GLY A 195 -30.37 -6.47 -37.37
CA GLY A 195 -31.74 -6.84 -36.97
C GLY A 195 -31.78 -8.16 -36.19
N LEU A 196 -30.98 -9.14 -36.60
CA LEU A 196 -30.84 -10.43 -35.93
C LEU A 196 -30.24 -10.28 -34.52
N PHE A 197 -29.16 -9.51 -34.36
CA PHE A 197 -28.59 -9.26 -33.02
C PHE A 197 -29.51 -8.47 -32.08
N ARG A 198 -30.50 -7.74 -32.62
CA ARG A 198 -31.52 -7.06 -31.80
C ARG A 198 -32.66 -7.98 -31.35
N SER A 199 -32.92 -9.07 -32.08
CA SER A 199 -33.99 -10.03 -31.75
C SER A 199 -33.53 -11.11 -30.76
N VAL A 200 -32.21 -11.34 -30.66
CA VAL A 200 -31.63 -12.20 -29.61
C VAL A 200 -31.73 -11.48 -28.27
N ALA A 201 -32.55 -12.01 -27.35
CA ALA A 201 -32.63 -11.51 -25.99
C ALA A 201 -31.35 -11.88 -25.24
N PHE A 202 -30.46 -10.90 -25.03
CA PHE A 202 -29.27 -11.11 -24.22
C PHE A 202 -29.69 -11.30 -22.76
N PRO A 203 -29.23 -12.36 -22.06
CA PRO A 203 -29.69 -12.67 -20.70
C PRO A 203 -28.96 -11.78 -19.67
N VAL A 204 -29.16 -10.47 -19.77
CA VAL A 204 -28.51 -9.45 -18.93
C VAL A 204 -28.66 -9.79 -17.45
N ASN A 205 -29.84 -10.25 -17.03
CA ASN A 205 -30.18 -10.56 -15.64
C ASN A 205 -29.42 -11.77 -15.08
N GLU A 206 -28.85 -12.64 -15.90
CA GLU A 206 -28.04 -13.78 -15.46
C GLU A 206 -26.58 -13.38 -15.17
N PHE A 207 -26.13 -12.24 -15.70
CA PHE A 207 -24.80 -11.69 -15.47
C PHE A 207 -24.72 -10.80 -14.22
N PHE A 208 -25.87 -10.44 -13.63
CA PHE A 208 -25.91 -9.67 -12.39
C PHE A 208 -26.30 -10.59 -11.22
N PRO A 209 -25.51 -10.63 -10.14
CA PRO A 209 -25.90 -11.38 -8.95
C PRO A 209 -27.27 -10.90 -8.44
N PRO A 210 -28.17 -11.79 -8.01
CA PRO A 210 -29.52 -11.41 -7.62
C PRO A 210 -29.49 -10.41 -6.46
N ASN A 211 -30.17 -9.27 -6.64
CA ASN A 211 -30.16 -8.12 -5.72
C ASN A 211 -30.84 -8.36 -4.36
N THR A 212 -31.32 -9.58 -4.08
CA THR A 212 -31.94 -9.95 -2.81
C THR A 212 -31.61 -11.41 -2.51
N VAL A 213 -30.59 -11.62 -1.68
CA VAL A 213 -30.33 -12.91 -1.05
C VAL A 213 -31.03 -12.92 0.31
N ASP A 214 -32.30 -13.33 0.34
CA ASP A 214 -32.86 -13.82 1.60
C ASP A 214 -32.24 -15.20 1.87
N ALA A 215 -31.53 -15.32 2.99
CA ALA A 215 -30.84 -16.55 3.35
C ALA A 215 -31.86 -17.68 3.58
N PRO A 216 -31.74 -18.84 2.91
CA PRO A 216 -32.64 -19.95 3.12
C PRO A 216 -32.40 -20.55 4.51
N ASN A 217 -33.47 -20.62 5.31
CA ASN A 217 -33.42 -21.13 6.69
C ASN A 217 -33.42 -22.66 6.81
N ASP A 218 -33.56 -23.42 5.71
CA ASP A 218 -33.64 -24.88 5.74
C ASP A 218 -33.06 -25.56 4.49
N TYR A 219 -32.58 -26.80 4.65
CA TYR A 219 -31.89 -27.57 3.60
C TYR A 219 -32.77 -27.91 2.37
N ASN A 220 -34.08 -28.05 2.57
CA ASN A 220 -35.02 -28.34 1.48
C ASN A 220 -35.29 -27.11 0.59
N SER A 221 -35.21 -25.88 1.11
CA SER A 221 -35.40 -24.66 0.31
C SER A 221 -34.20 -24.33 -0.55
N THR A 222 -33.01 -24.88 -0.25
CA THR A 222 -31.84 -24.82 -1.11
C THR A 222 -32.01 -25.62 -2.41
N ARG A 223 -32.84 -26.68 -2.40
CA ARG A 223 -33.05 -27.56 -3.55
C ARG A 223 -33.90 -26.92 -4.66
N SER A 224 -34.83 -26.05 -4.28
CA SER A 224 -35.71 -25.34 -5.22
C SER A 224 -35.00 -24.17 -5.94
N TYR A 225 -33.82 -23.76 -5.46
CA TYR A 225 -33.02 -22.71 -6.10
C TYR A 225 -32.28 -23.18 -7.36
N CYS A 226 -32.17 -24.50 -7.56
CA CYS A 226 -31.48 -25.13 -8.70
C CYS A 226 -32.41 -25.88 -9.65
N ALA A 227 -33.71 -25.59 -9.63
CA ALA A 227 -34.65 -26.11 -10.62
C ALA A 227 -35.02 -24.98 -11.59
N CYS A 228 -34.32 -24.92 -12.73
CA CYS A 228 -34.73 -24.10 -13.87
C CYS A 228 -35.99 -24.72 -14.49
N HIS A 229 -37.03 -23.90 -14.69
CA HIS A 229 -38.05 -24.16 -15.71
C HIS A 229 -37.56 -23.63 -17.05
#